data_AF-A0A101A8V5-F1
#
_entry.id   AF-A0A101A8V5-F1
#
_cell.length_a   1.000
_cell.length_b   1.000
_cell.length_c   1.000
_cell.angle_alpha   90.00
_cell.angle_beta   90.00
_cell.angle_gamma   90.00
#
_symmetry.space_group_name_H-M   'P 1'
#
loop_
_entity.id
_entity.type
_entity.pdbx_description
1 polymer ?
#
loop_
_entity_poly.entity_id
_entity_poly.type
_entity_poly.pdbx_seq_one_letter_code
_entity_poly.pdbx_strand_id
1 'polypeptide(L)'
;MPSASDWVVADRNVGTFRFWFVGQRWEWSDEVARMHGYEPGAVVPTTELLLSHKHPDDRQHVQDLLDHALHLGGSFSSRHRFIDTSGRVHTVIVLGDRMLDDTGAVVGTEGYYIDLTDTFAQTRRQALSDSLPELFKARAAIEQAKGALMLAYQIESDAAFELLMWRSQHTNTKLRALAAQIVAELGTIDPQRDDMRRQFDHLLLTAHTRVRDE
;
A
#
# COMPACT_ATOMS: atom_id res chain seq x y z
N MET A 1 -30.77 -20.09 4.90
CA MET A 1 -29.57 -19.34 5.31
C MET A 1 -28.38 -20.26 5.19
N PRO A 2 -27.48 -20.05 4.21
CA PRO A 2 -26.19 -20.75 4.17
C PRO A 2 -25.13 -19.95 4.95
N SER A 3 -24.25 -20.72 5.60
CA SER A 3 -23.16 -20.31 6.49
C SER A 3 -22.06 -19.51 5.78
N ALA A 4 -21.57 -18.46 6.44
CA ALA A 4 -20.56 -17.53 5.94
C ALA A 4 -19.11 -18.03 6.15
N SER A 5 -18.80 -19.28 5.78
CA SER A 5 -17.54 -19.92 6.19
C SER A 5 -16.55 -20.27 5.08
N ASP A 6 -16.78 -19.97 3.80
CA ASP A 6 -15.93 -20.52 2.71
C ASP A 6 -15.44 -19.48 1.66
N TRP A 7 -15.32 -18.20 2.01
CA TRP A 7 -14.86 -17.17 1.07
C TRP A 7 -13.71 -16.33 1.62
N VAL A 8 -12.54 -16.94 1.83
CA VAL A 8 -11.28 -16.18 1.85
C VAL A 8 -10.26 -16.97 1.04
N VAL A 9 -10.10 -16.60 -0.23
CA VAL A 9 -8.81 -16.83 -0.89
C VAL A 9 -7.84 -15.97 -0.11
N ALA A 10 -7.10 -16.58 0.82
CA ALA A 10 -6.07 -15.90 1.59
C ALA A 10 -5.01 -15.41 0.61
N ASP A 11 -5.05 -14.11 0.31
CA ASP A 11 -3.99 -13.46 -0.41
C ASP A 11 -2.78 -13.41 0.53
N ARG A 12 -1.88 -14.39 0.41
CA ARG A 12 -0.73 -14.58 1.33
C ARG A 12 0.19 -13.36 1.44
N ASN A 13 0.02 -12.42 0.52
CA ASN A 13 0.81 -11.21 0.41
C ASN A 13 0.16 -10.00 1.08
N VAL A 14 -1.02 -10.13 1.69
CA VAL A 14 -1.64 -9.03 2.44
C VAL A 14 -2.04 -9.45 3.85
N GLY A 15 -1.63 -8.64 4.83
CA GLY A 15 -2.04 -8.79 6.22
C GLY A 15 -2.56 -7.48 6.81
N THR A 16 -3.25 -7.56 7.94
CA THR A 16 -3.77 -6.39 8.65
C THR A 16 -3.03 -6.16 9.96
N PHE A 17 -3.02 -4.89 10.39
CA PHE A 17 -2.52 -4.54 11.70
C PHE A 17 -3.44 -3.53 12.38
N ARG A 18 -3.38 -3.52 13.70
CA ARG A 18 -3.88 -2.42 14.52
C ARG A 18 -2.81 -2.00 15.51
N PHE A 19 -2.74 -0.71 15.75
CA PHE A 19 -1.85 -0.12 16.73
C PHE A 19 -2.62 0.90 17.57
N TRP A 20 -2.78 0.60 18.86
CA TRP A 20 -3.36 1.53 19.82
C TRP A 20 -2.26 2.38 20.45
N PHE A 21 -2.44 3.69 20.41
CA PHE A 21 -1.47 4.63 20.96
C PHE A 21 -1.38 4.52 22.48
N VAL A 22 -2.55 4.41 23.14
CA VAL A 22 -2.62 4.16 24.58
C VAL A 22 -2.15 2.73 24.86
N GLY A 23 -1.10 2.61 25.66
CA GLY A 23 -0.48 1.33 26.00
C GLY A 23 0.39 0.72 24.89
N GLN A 24 0.57 1.41 23.76
CA GLN A 24 1.40 0.98 22.62
C GLN A 24 1.15 -0.49 22.20
N ARG A 25 -0.11 -0.86 22.11
CA ARG A 25 -0.51 -2.24 21.83
C ARG A 25 -0.60 -2.47 20.33
N TRP A 26 0.05 -3.52 19.87
CA TRP A 26 -0.08 -3.99 18.49
C TRP A 26 -0.97 -5.23 18.41
N GLU A 27 -1.69 -5.34 17.30
CA GLU A 27 -2.28 -6.58 16.82
C GLU A 27 -1.84 -6.79 15.37
N TRP A 28 -1.40 -8.00 15.08
CA TRP A 28 -1.03 -8.46 13.74
C TRP A 28 -2.00 -9.55 13.33
N SER A 29 -2.44 -9.53 12.07
CA SER A 29 -3.12 -10.68 11.51
C SER A 29 -2.16 -11.86 11.37
N ASP A 30 -2.71 -13.05 11.21
CA ASP A 30 -1.96 -14.26 10.96
C ASP A 30 -1.04 -14.13 9.73
N GLU A 31 -1.47 -13.39 8.70
CA GLU A 31 -0.67 -13.10 7.51
C GLU A 31 0.54 -12.22 7.83
N VAL A 32 0.37 -11.16 8.64
CA VAL A 32 1.52 -10.33 9.07
C VAL A 32 2.49 -11.13 9.90
N ALA A 33 2.01 -12.01 10.80
CA ALA A 33 2.87 -12.92 11.55
C ALA A 33 3.67 -13.83 10.61
N ARG A 34 3.00 -14.46 9.63
CA ARG A 34 3.64 -15.32 8.63
C ARG A 34 4.63 -14.57 7.74
N MET A 35 4.32 -13.33 7.33
CA MET A 35 5.23 -12.47 6.57
C MET A 35 6.55 -12.26 7.30
N HIS A 36 6.49 -12.06 8.62
CA HIS A 36 7.69 -11.90 9.45
C HIS A 36 8.37 -13.23 9.81
N GLY A 37 7.83 -14.37 9.36
CA GLY A 37 8.38 -15.70 9.61
C GLY A 37 7.97 -16.30 10.96
N TYR A 38 6.83 -15.90 11.51
CA TYR A 38 6.25 -16.46 12.73
C TYR A 38 5.01 -17.31 12.42
N GLU A 39 4.80 -18.35 13.24
CA GLU A 39 3.50 -19.02 13.31
C GLU A 39 2.45 -18.09 13.95
N PRO A 40 1.18 -18.11 13.49
CA PRO A 40 0.11 -17.34 14.11
C PRO A 40 0.03 -17.57 15.63
N GLY A 41 0.02 -16.48 16.40
CA GLY A 41 -0.03 -16.52 17.86
C GLY A 41 1.28 -16.90 18.56
N ALA A 42 2.36 -17.18 17.84
CA ALA A 42 3.66 -17.51 18.44
C ALA A 42 4.36 -16.29 19.06
N VAL A 43 3.98 -15.07 18.64
CA VAL A 43 4.54 -13.81 19.14
C VAL A 43 3.45 -12.84 19.54
N VAL A 44 3.75 -12.00 20.54
CA VAL A 44 2.98 -10.80 20.83
C VAL A 44 3.72 -9.63 20.19
N PRO A 45 3.14 -8.95 19.20
CA PRO A 45 3.82 -7.87 18.51
C PRO A 45 4.03 -6.67 19.44
N THR A 46 5.21 -6.06 19.33
CA THR A 46 5.60 -4.84 20.03
C THR A 46 6.26 -3.89 19.04
N THR A 47 6.33 -2.60 19.37
CA THR A 47 7.06 -1.62 18.55
C THR A 47 8.54 -2.02 18.40
N GLU A 48 9.16 -2.54 19.47
CA GLU A 48 10.54 -3.06 19.42
C GLU A 48 10.67 -4.25 18.46
N LEU A 49 9.75 -5.23 18.54
CA LEU A 49 9.75 -6.38 17.64
C LEU A 49 9.58 -5.93 16.19
N LEU A 50 8.65 -5.02 15.93
CA LEU A 50 8.43 -4.45 14.60
C LEU A 50 9.70 -3.78 14.05
N LEU A 51 10.35 -2.93 14.85
CA LEU A 51 11.55 -2.19 14.45
C LEU A 51 12.77 -3.10 14.27
N SER A 52 12.85 -4.20 15.03
CA SER A 52 13.93 -5.19 14.89
C SER A 52 13.92 -5.86 13.51
N HIS A 53 12.75 -6.06 12.91
CA HIS A 53 12.59 -6.62 11.56
C HIS A 53 12.82 -5.58 10.46
N LYS A 54 12.92 -4.28 10.74
CA LYS A 54 13.16 -3.30 9.67
C LYS A 54 14.58 -3.41 9.15
N HIS A 55 14.72 -3.27 7.83
CA HIS A 55 16.03 -3.16 7.20
C HIS A 55 16.79 -1.98 7.84
N PRO A 56 18.10 -2.10 8.11
CA PRO A 56 18.86 -1.06 8.81
C PRO A 56 18.68 0.35 8.21
N ASP A 57 18.71 0.46 6.88
CA ASP A 57 18.53 1.74 6.17
C ASP A 57 17.13 2.34 6.34
N ASP A 58 16.12 1.50 6.57
CA ASP A 58 14.71 1.92 6.59
C ASP A 58 14.18 2.10 8.03
N ARG A 59 14.92 1.61 9.04
CA ARG A 59 14.49 1.58 10.45
C ARG A 59 14.20 2.97 10.99
N GLN A 60 15.09 3.94 10.76
CA GLN A 60 14.90 5.31 11.25
C GLN A 60 13.67 5.95 10.61
N HIS A 61 13.51 5.81 9.29
CA HIS A 61 12.36 6.34 8.58
C HIS A 61 11.03 5.78 9.10
N VAL A 62 10.96 4.48 9.36
CA VAL A 62 9.76 3.85 9.92
C VAL A 62 9.49 4.32 11.34
N GLN A 63 10.52 4.49 12.16
CA GLN A 63 10.37 5.02 13.52
C GLN A 63 9.81 6.44 13.50
N ASP A 64 10.38 7.33 12.68
CA ASP A 64 9.91 8.70 12.53
C ASP A 64 8.44 8.75 12.07
N LEU A 65 8.04 7.82 11.20
CA LEU A 65 6.67 7.72 10.71
C LEU A 65 5.69 7.23 11.80
N LEU A 66 6.11 6.28 12.65
CA LEU A 66 5.32 5.86 13.81
C LEU A 66 5.18 6.98 14.83
N ASP A 67 6.26 7.71 15.09
CA ASP A 67 6.24 8.89 15.96
C ASP A 67 5.31 9.97 15.39
N HIS A 68 5.37 10.22 14.09
CA HIS A 68 4.47 11.16 13.42
C HIS A 68 3.00 10.74 13.54
N ALA A 69 2.70 9.45 13.35
CA ALA A 69 1.35 8.92 13.52
C ALA A 69 0.83 9.07 14.96
N LEU A 70 1.70 8.82 15.96
CA LEU A 70 1.39 9.00 17.39
C LEU A 70 1.08 10.45 17.76
N HIS A 71 1.81 11.41 17.20
CA HIS A 71 1.74 12.82 17.61
C HIS A 71 0.72 13.65 16.83
N LEU A 72 0.58 13.41 15.52
CA LEU A 72 -0.19 14.30 14.64
C LEU A 72 -1.58 13.75 14.28
N GLY A 73 -1.76 12.43 14.35
CA GLY A 73 -3.01 11.76 13.99
C GLY A 73 -3.33 11.90 12.49
N GLY A 74 -3.49 10.79 11.78
CA GLY A 74 -3.80 10.83 10.36
C GLY A 74 -3.55 9.53 9.64
N SER A 75 -3.93 9.47 8.38
CA SER A 75 -3.52 8.39 7.50
C SER A 75 -2.05 8.55 7.15
N PHE A 76 -1.36 7.42 7.03
CA PHE A 76 0.02 7.39 6.59
C PHE A 76 0.21 6.28 5.57
N SER A 77 1.27 6.42 4.81
CA SER A 77 1.78 5.29 4.04
C SER A 77 3.29 5.27 4.01
N SER A 78 3.84 4.08 3.83
CA SER A 78 5.27 3.86 3.70
C SER A 78 5.54 2.73 2.72
N ARG A 79 6.54 2.91 1.86
CA ARG A 79 7.21 1.79 1.19
C ARG A 79 8.55 1.58 1.86
N HIS A 80 8.80 0.41 2.41
CA HIS A 80 10.07 0.06 3.04
C HIS A 80 10.34 -1.43 2.95
N ARG A 81 11.53 -1.84 3.41
CA ARG A 81 11.93 -3.24 3.51
C ARG A 81 11.86 -3.73 4.94
N PHE A 82 11.46 -4.99 5.11
CA PHE A 82 11.63 -5.71 6.36
C PHE A 82 12.37 -7.04 6.09
N ILE A 83 12.93 -7.62 7.14
CA ILE A 83 13.71 -8.85 7.14
C ILE A 83 12.93 -9.84 7.98
N ASP A 84 12.57 -10.99 7.42
CA ASP A 84 11.88 -12.06 8.16
C ASP A 84 12.84 -12.84 9.08
N THR A 85 12.32 -13.77 9.89
CA THR A 85 13.14 -14.62 10.77
C THR A 85 14.14 -15.52 10.02
N SER A 86 13.96 -15.73 8.71
CA SER A 86 14.90 -16.48 7.86
C SER A 86 16.02 -15.62 7.27
N GLY A 87 15.94 -14.29 7.44
CA GLY A 87 16.87 -13.33 6.86
C GLY A 87 16.50 -12.88 5.45
N ARG A 88 15.35 -13.29 4.91
CA ARG A 88 14.87 -12.85 3.60
C ARG A 88 14.41 -11.39 3.70
N VAL A 89 14.80 -10.58 2.73
CA VAL A 89 14.36 -9.20 2.60
C VAL A 89 13.05 -9.16 1.82
N HIS A 90 12.06 -8.49 2.39
CA HIS A 90 10.76 -8.25 1.79
C HIS A 90 10.57 -6.78 1.48
N THR A 91 9.95 -6.45 0.35
CA THR A 91 9.50 -5.09 0.03
C THR A 91 8.03 -4.97 0.34
N VAL A 92 7.63 -4.01 1.17
CA VAL A 92 6.23 -3.85 1.60
C VAL A 92 5.74 -2.44 1.37
N ILE A 93 4.46 -2.31 1.04
CA ILE A 93 3.70 -1.08 1.26
C ILE A 93 2.85 -1.25 2.51
N VAL A 94 2.98 -0.31 3.44
CA VAL A 94 2.12 -0.21 4.62
C VAL A 94 1.20 0.97 4.46
N LEU A 95 -0.10 0.73 4.57
CA LEU A 95 -1.15 1.74 4.56
C LEU A 95 -1.78 1.77 5.94
N GLY A 96 -1.82 2.92 6.59
CA GLY A 96 -2.50 3.12 7.87
C GLY A 96 -3.53 4.23 7.78
N ASP A 97 -4.67 4.05 8.42
CA ASP A 97 -5.67 5.09 8.66
C ASP A 97 -6.02 5.17 10.15
N ARG A 98 -6.58 6.30 10.57
CA ARG A 98 -6.92 6.57 11.97
C ARG A 98 -8.05 5.66 12.47
N MET A 99 -7.88 5.15 13.67
CA MET A 99 -8.95 4.58 14.47
C MET A 99 -9.53 5.67 15.36
N LEU A 100 -10.86 5.80 15.36
CA LEU A 100 -11.59 6.76 16.18
C LEU A 100 -12.35 6.03 17.30
N ASP A 101 -12.46 6.65 18.46
CA ASP A 101 -13.43 6.24 19.49
C ASP A 101 -14.82 6.85 19.26
N ASP A 102 -15.77 6.53 20.16
CA ASP A 102 -17.15 7.02 20.11
C ASP A 102 -17.26 8.56 20.24
N THR A 103 -16.21 9.23 20.70
CA THR A 103 -16.15 10.69 20.82
C THR A 103 -15.53 11.36 19.58
N GLY A 104 -15.03 10.56 18.64
CA GLY A 104 -14.31 11.03 17.45
C GLY A 104 -12.83 11.33 17.71
N ALA A 105 -12.29 10.95 18.87
CA ALA A 105 -10.87 11.11 19.17
C ALA A 105 -10.04 9.99 18.50
N VAL A 106 -8.85 10.33 18.00
CA VAL A 106 -7.94 9.35 17.42
C VAL A 106 -7.33 8.50 18.53
N VAL A 107 -7.60 7.20 18.52
CA VAL A 107 -7.12 6.24 19.53
C VAL A 107 -6.02 5.29 19.02
N GLY A 108 -5.79 5.30 17.71
CA GLY A 108 -4.80 4.43 17.09
C GLY A 108 -4.78 4.52 15.57
N THR A 109 -4.14 3.53 14.97
CA THR A 109 -4.09 3.32 13.52
C THR A 109 -4.42 1.87 13.20
N GLU A 110 -5.26 1.65 12.22
CA GLU A 110 -5.43 0.34 11.59
C GLU A 110 -5.06 0.39 10.11
N GLY A 111 -4.61 -0.73 9.58
CA GLY A 111 -4.01 -0.72 8.27
C GLY A 111 -3.65 -2.08 7.72
N TYR A 112 -2.88 -2.03 6.63
CA TYR A 112 -2.52 -3.19 5.84
C TYR A 112 -1.01 -3.22 5.58
N TYR A 113 -0.44 -4.43 5.62
CA TYR A 113 0.86 -4.78 5.06
C TYR A 113 0.62 -5.45 3.71
N ILE A 114 1.19 -4.91 2.64
CA ILE A 114 1.09 -5.45 1.29
C ILE A 114 2.49 -5.81 0.81
N ASP A 115 2.82 -7.10 0.87
CA ASP A 115 4.12 -7.66 0.46
C ASP A 115 4.21 -7.69 -1.06
N LEU A 116 5.19 -6.95 -1.58
CA LEU A 116 5.48 -6.81 -3.00
C LEU A 116 6.70 -7.63 -3.45
N THR A 117 7.26 -8.47 -2.58
CA THR A 117 8.51 -9.21 -2.85
C THR A 117 8.39 -10.15 -4.04
N ASP A 118 7.23 -10.80 -4.19
CA ASP A 118 6.96 -11.76 -5.27
C ASP A 118 6.09 -11.19 -6.40
N THR A 119 5.79 -9.87 -6.40
CA THR A 119 4.99 -9.23 -7.46
C THR A 119 5.66 -9.28 -8.84
N PHE A 120 6.96 -9.60 -8.91
CA PHE A 120 7.65 -9.88 -10.17
C PHE A 120 7.28 -11.24 -10.79
N ALA A 121 6.67 -12.17 -10.04
CA ALA A 121 6.44 -13.54 -10.48
C ALA A 121 5.02 -13.84 -10.97
N GLN A 122 4.06 -12.92 -10.80
CA GLN A 122 2.65 -13.18 -11.15
C GLN A 122 2.05 -12.16 -12.11
N THR A 123 2.68 -11.95 -13.26
CA THR A 123 1.98 -11.37 -14.43
C THR A 123 1.92 -12.39 -15.57
N ARG A 124 1.05 -13.40 -15.40
CA ARG A 124 0.59 -14.25 -16.51
C ARG A 124 -0.94 -14.18 -16.61
N ARG A 125 -1.40 -13.35 -17.57
CA ARG A 125 -2.60 -13.45 -18.45
C ARG A 125 -3.96 -13.70 -17.75
N GLN A 126 -4.99 -12.86 -17.91
CA GLN A 126 -5.89 -12.61 -19.08
C GLN A 126 -6.97 -11.58 -18.62
N ALA A 127 -7.75 -10.83 -19.42
CA ALA A 127 -8.38 -11.05 -20.73
C ALA A 127 -8.69 -9.68 -21.42
N LEU A 128 -8.31 -9.51 -22.70
CA LEU A 128 -9.13 -9.56 -23.92
C LEU A 128 -9.74 -8.22 -24.37
N SER A 129 -9.37 -7.87 -25.61
CA SER A 129 -9.92 -6.82 -26.46
C SER A 129 -11.38 -7.10 -26.81
N ASP A 130 -12.25 -6.10 -26.64
CA ASP A 130 -13.42 -5.85 -27.49
C ASP A 130 -13.80 -4.36 -27.45
N SER A 131 -14.16 -3.82 -28.61
CA SER A 131 -14.26 -2.38 -28.90
C SER A 131 -15.53 -1.73 -28.32
N LEU A 132 -15.39 -0.85 -27.31
CA LEU A 132 -16.43 0.10 -26.88
C LEU A 132 -15.82 1.41 -26.29
N PRO A 133 -16.36 2.61 -26.59
CA PRO A 133 -15.85 3.91 -26.10
C PRO A 133 -15.75 4.03 -24.56
N GLU A 134 -16.64 3.37 -23.82
CA GLU A 134 -16.68 3.42 -22.35
C GLU A 134 -15.55 2.59 -21.69
N LEU A 135 -14.95 1.64 -22.42
CA LEU A 135 -13.76 0.90 -21.94
C LEU A 135 -12.48 1.74 -22.07
N PHE A 136 -12.39 2.69 -23.01
CA PHE A 136 -11.24 3.58 -23.12
C PHE A 136 -11.13 4.53 -21.94
N LYS A 137 -12.26 5.11 -21.48
CA LYS A 137 -12.28 5.94 -20.26
C LYS A 137 -11.94 5.11 -19.02
N ALA A 138 -12.44 3.88 -18.93
CA ALA A 138 -12.12 2.97 -17.83
C ALA A 138 -10.64 2.56 -17.80
N ARG A 139 -10.05 2.26 -18.97
CA ARG A 139 -8.61 1.96 -19.09
C ARG A 139 -7.77 3.20 -18.77
N ALA A 140 -8.18 4.37 -19.23
CA ALA A 140 -7.50 5.63 -18.91
C ALA A 140 -7.49 5.91 -17.40
N ALA A 141 -8.62 5.72 -16.71
CA ALA A 141 -8.70 5.92 -15.26
C ALA A 141 -7.79 4.95 -14.50
N ILE A 142 -7.72 3.67 -14.93
CA ILE A 142 -6.82 2.69 -14.33
C ILE A 142 -5.35 3.06 -14.56
N GLU A 143 -4.95 3.42 -15.78
CA GLU A 143 -3.55 3.82 -16.05
C GLU A 143 -3.18 5.13 -15.33
N GLN A 144 -4.10 6.09 -15.20
CA GLN A 144 -3.90 7.32 -14.44
C GLN A 144 -3.76 7.04 -12.95
N ALA A 145 -4.63 6.21 -12.38
CA ALA A 145 -4.53 5.79 -10.98
C ALA A 145 -3.21 5.03 -10.74
N LYS A 146 -2.81 4.12 -11.65
CA LYS A 146 -1.50 3.46 -11.59
C LYS A 146 -0.37 4.48 -11.59
N GLY A 147 -0.36 5.43 -12.51
CA GLY A 147 0.66 6.49 -12.57
C GLY A 147 0.74 7.31 -11.28
N ALA A 148 -0.41 7.66 -10.69
CA ALA A 148 -0.44 8.35 -9.41
C ALA A 148 0.11 7.51 -8.26
N LEU A 149 -0.21 6.20 -8.21
CA LEU A 149 0.34 5.27 -7.22
C LEU A 149 1.85 5.05 -7.42
N MET A 150 2.31 4.96 -8.67
CA MET A 150 3.75 4.87 -8.98
C MET A 150 4.50 6.07 -8.41
N LEU A 151 3.93 7.28 -8.49
CA LEU A 151 4.55 8.48 -7.93
C LEU A 151 4.46 8.54 -6.40
N ALA A 152 3.27 8.26 -5.84
CA ALA A 152 3.05 8.33 -4.40
C ALA A 152 3.85 7.27 -3.63
N TYR A 153 3.96 6.06 -4.17
CA TYR A 153 4.59 4.91 -3.52
C TYR A 153 5.96 4.53 -4.11
N GLN A 154 6.40 5.23 -5.17
CA GLN A 154 7.66 4.98 -5.88
C GLN A 154 7.79 3.55 -6.47
N ILE A 155 6.66 2.90 -6.77
CA ILE A 155 6.58 1.52 -7.26
C ILE A 155 6.48 1.41 -8.78
N GLU A 156 6.78 0.22 -9.30
CA GLU A 156 6.59 -0.13 -10.72
C GLU A 156 5.11 -0.28 -11.10
N SER A 157 4.85 -0.21 -12.40
CA SER A 157 3.49 -0.24 -12.98
C SER A 157 2.67 -1.49 -12.58
N ASP A 158 3.29 -2.67 -12.58
CA ASP A 158 2.61 -3.92 -12.24
C ASP A 158 2.23 -3.96 -10.76
N ALA A 159 3.13 -3.53 -9.86
CA ALA A 159 2.83 -3.44 -8.43
C ALA A 159 1.71 -2.40 -8.14
N ALA A 160 1.68 -1.28 -8.87
CA ALA A 160 0.60 -0.30 -8.76
C ALA A 160 -0.75 -0.88 -9.21
N PHE A 161 -0.76 -1.74 -10.23
CA PHE A 161 -1.97 -2.42 -10.68
C PHE A 161 -2.46 -3.46 -9.69
N GLU A 162 -1.56 -4.29 -9.15
CA GLU A 162 -1.88 -5.27 -8.11
C GLU A 162 -2.46 -4.58 -6.86
N LEU A 163 -1.92 -3.42 -6.47
CA LEU A 163 -2.45 -2.63 -5.35
C LEU A 163 -3.91 -2.17 -5.59
N LEU A 164 -4.22 -1.71 -6.80
CA LEU A 164 -5.59 -1.34 -7.17
C LEU A 164 -6.53 -2.55 -7.20
N MET A 165 -6.06 -3.67 -7.75
CA MET A 165 -6.83 -4.92 -7.81
C MET A 165 -7.14 -5.45 -6.43
N TRP A 166 -6.14 -5.50 -5.56
CA TRP A 166 -6.29 -5.88 -4.16
C TRP A 166 -7.36 -5.03 -3.48
N ARG A 167 -7.23 -3.70 -3.56
CA ARG A 167 -8.19 -2.79 -2.90
C ARG A 167 -9.60 -2.96 -3.45
N SER A 168 -9.73 -3.11 -4.76
CA SER A 168 -10.99 -3.38 -5.45
C SER A 168 -11.67 -4.66 -4.94
N GLN A 169 -10.92 -5.75 -4.81
CA GLN A 169 -11.44 -7.03 -4.32
C GLN A 169 -11.83 -6.93 -2.84
N HIS A 170 -10.97 -6.32 -2.02
CA HIS A 170 -11.17 -6.23 -0.57
C HIS A 170 -12.39 -5.38 -0.18
N THR A 171 -12.68 -4.33 -0.96
CA THR A 171 -13.88 -3.50 -0.75
C THR A 171 -15.07 -3.91 -1.61
N ASN A 172 -14.97 -5.05 -2.33
CA ASN A 172 -15.96 -5.51 -3.31
C ASN A 172 -16.45 -4.39 -4.25
N THR A 173 -15.53 -3.49 -4.64
CA THR A 173 -15.80 -2.33 -5.48
C THR A 173 -15.23 -2.60 -6.86
N LYS A 174 -15.97 -2.30 -7.93
CA LYS A 174 -15.47 -2.52 -9.30
C LYS A 174 -14.16 -1.72 -9.51
N LEU A 175 -13.09 -2.38 -9.94
CA LEU A 175 -11.76 -1.79 -10.16
C LEU A 175 -11.81 -0.45 -10.92
N ARG A 176 -12.58 -0.41 -12.02
CA ARG A 176 -12.77 0.80 -12.82
C ARG A 176 -13.40 1.97 -12.05
N ALA A 177 -14.34 1.69 -11.15
CA ALA A 177 -15.01 2.70 -10.36
C ALA A 177 -14.09 3.23 -9.27
N LEU A 178 -13.34 2.33 -8.62
CA LEU A 178 -12.30 2.70 -7.66
C LEU A 178 -11.22 3.58 -8.32
N ALA A 179 -10.69 3.16 -9.47
CA ALA A 179 -9.68 3.94 -10.19
C ALA A 179 -10.20 5.31 -10.63
N ALA A 180 -11.42 5.39 -11.16
CA ALA A 180 -12.04 6.66 -11.53
C ALA A 180 -12.22 7.59 -10.33
N GLN A 181 -12.64 7.05 -9.18
CA GLN A 181 -12.80 7.84 -7.96
C GLN A 181 -11.45 8.35 -7.44
N ILE A 182 -10.43 7.50 -7.41
CA ILE A 182 -9.06 7.90 -7.03
C ILE A 182 -8.60 9.07 -7.91
N VAL A 183 -8.72 8.94 -9.25
CA VAL A 183 -8.31 9.98 -10.20
C VAL A 183 -9.08 11.29 -9.97
N ALA A 184 -10.38 11.23 -9.72
CA ALA A 184 -11.21 12.41 -9.44
C ALA A 184 -10.76 13.15 -8.16
N GLU A 185 -10.27 12.42 -7.18
CA GLU A 185 -9.84 12.98 -5.88
C GLU A 185 -8.36 13.39 -5.83
N LEU A 186 -7.52 13.00 -6.81
CA LEU A 186 -6.08 13.37 -6.82
C LEU A 186 -5.85 14.88 -6.68
N GLY A 187 -6.73 15.69 -7.27
CA GLY A 187 -6.66 17.15 -7.22
C GLY A 187 -6.88 17.75 -5.83
N THR A 188 -7.31 16.94 -4.85
CA THR A 188 -7.57 17.37 -3.47
C THR A 188 -6.38 17.15 -2.53
N ILE A 189 -5.34 16.43 -2.98
CA ILE A 189 -4.13 16.12 -2.20
C ILE A 189 -3.11 17.27 -2.34
N ASP A 190 -2.69 17.92 -1.25
CA ASP A 190 -1.56 18.89 -1.23
C ASP A 190 -0.92 19.04 0.17
N PRO A 191 0.42 18.90 0.28
CA PRO A 191 1.17 19.98 0.96
C PRO A 191 2.58 20.29 0.39
N GLN A 192 3.04 19.66 -0.69
CA GLN A 192 4.38 19.87 -1.28
C GLN A 192 4.37 19.98 -2.82
N ARG A 193 3.25 20.42 -3.41
CA ARG A 193 3.08 20.52 -4.87
C ARG A 193 4.22 21.23 -5.59
N ASP A 194 4.82 22.24 -4.97
CA ASP A 194 5.85 23.06 -5.63
C ASP A 194 7.18 22.33 -5.88
N ASP A 195 7.63 21.46 -4.96
CA ASP A 195 8.89 20.72 -5.18
C ASP A 195 8.70 19.60 -6.19
N MET A 196 7.62 18.84 -6.05
CA MET A 196 7.24 17.81 -7.02
C MET A 196 7.04 18.41 -8.41
N ARG A 197 6.40 19.58 -8.52
CA ARG A 197 6.22 20.28 -9.79
C ARG A 197 7.55 20.65 -10.44
N ARG A 198 8.54 21.17 -9.68
CA ARG A 198 9.87 21.48 -10.22
C ARG A 198 10.60 20.24 -10.75
N GLN A 199 10.54 19.13 -10.03
CA GLN A 199 11.14 17.87 -10.48
C GLN A 199 10.46 17.36 -11.76
N PHE A 200 9.13 17.46 -11.83
CA PHE A 200 8.35 17.13 -13.02
C PHE A 200 8.64 18.05 -14.20
N ASP A 201 8.77 19.36 -13.98
CA ASP A 201 9.12 20.32 -15.02
C ASP A 201 10.48 19.98 -15.62
N HIS A 202 11.49 19.67 -14.79
CA HIS A 202 12.78 19.21 -15.27
C HIS A 202 12.69 17.90 -16.06
N LEU A 203 11.92 16.92 -15.56
CA LEU A 203 11.73 15.65 -16.25
C LEU A 203 11.07 15.85 -17.62
N LEU A 204 9.99 16.63 -17.68
CA LEU A 204 9.26 16.96 -18.89
C LEU A 204 10.16 17.65 -19.93
N LEU A 205 11.01 18.58 -19.48
CA LEU A 205 11.93 19.32 -20.33
C LEU A 205 13.12 18.48 -20.80
N THR A 206 13.50 17.40 -20.10
CA THR A 206 14.74 16.65 -20.42
C THR A 206 14.51 15.23 -20.89
N ALA A 207 13.34 14.62 -20.67
CA ALA A 207 13.11 13.20 -20.96
C ALA A 207 13.37 12.86 -22.44
N HIS A 208 12.99 13.74 -23.35
CA HIS A 208 13.20 13.54 -24.80
C HIS A 208 14.68 13.38 -25.18
N THR A 209 15.61 13.99 -24.44
CA THR A 209 17.06 13.87 -24.69
C THR A 209 17.61 12.46 -24.42
N ARG A 210 16.84 11.63 -23.70
CA ARG A 210 17.18 10.25 -23.35
C ARG A 210 16.41 9.22 -24.18
N VAL A 211 15.46 9.66 -25.01
CA VAL A 211 14.78 8.80 -25.98
C VAL A 211 15.77 8.55 -27.11
N ARG A 212 16.19 7.30 -27.27
CA ARG A 212 16.97 6.89 -28.44
C ARG A 212 15.99 6.63 -29.58
N ASP A 213 16.28 7.17 -30.76
CA ASP A 213 15.60 6.74 -31.98
C ASP A 213 15.95 5.27 -32.22
N GLU A 214 14.93 4.41 -32.25
CA GLU A 214 15.02 3.00 -32.69
C GLU A 214 15.13 2.91 -34.22
#